data_AF-A0A3A4ZH07-F1
#
_entry.id   AF-A0A3A4ZH07-F1
#
_cell.length_a   1.000
_cell.length_b   1.000
_cell.length_c   1.000
_cell.angle_alpha   90.00
_cell.angle_beta   90.00
_cell.angle_gamma   90.00
#
_symmetry.space_group_name_H-M   'P 1'
#
loop_
_entity.id
_entity.type
_entity.pdbx_description
1 polymer ?
#
loop_
_entity_poly.entity_id
_entity_poly.type
_entity_poly.pdbx_seq_one_letter_code
_entity_poly.pdbx_strand_id
1 'polypeptide(L)'
;MNDSFWSDYFDELRSSPNSWFSWSARLKRAADILWISICPSLSKIPQKDLIIKDFYNIELMPIYLMLTGLSFELLIKAMDIQRNKSKVKKELLNTHGVTSIVSEFIPLSIEERELLNRLELHVVWGGRYPIPKKKENFIPVEVRKKGGVFPGFSVKDKNAIEKLYTKLYNLVGKQ
;
A
#
# COMPACT_ATOMS: atom_id res chain seq x y z
N MET A 1 -10.08 18.92 -28.36
CA MET A 1 -9.21 18.92 -27.16
C MET A 1 -7.78 19.04 -27.67
N ASN A 2 -7.01 20.02 -27.19
CA ASN A 2 -5.67 20.34 -27.71
C ASN A 2 -4.59 20.03 -26.66
N ASP A 3 -3.31 20.11 -27.05
CA ASP A 3 -2.19 19.75 -26.18
C ASP A 3 -2.08 20.63 -24.92
N SER A 4 -2.48 21.90 -25.01
CA SER A 4 -2.50 22.80 -23.85
C SER A 4 -3.48 22.34 -22.79
N PHE A 5 -4.67 21.87 -23.17
CA PHE A 5 -5.65 21.31 -22.22
C PHE A 5 -5.07 20.13 -21.42
N TRP A 6 -4.40 19.18 -22.09
CA TRP A 6 -3.83 18.02 -21.41
C TRP A 6 -2.65 18.39 -20.51
N SER A 7 -1.85 19.38 -20.90
CA SER A 7 -0.79 19.93 -20.07
C SER A 7 -1.35 20.59 -18.81
N ASP A 8 -2.36 21.44 -18.94
CA ASP A 8 -3.00 22.14 -17.83
C ASP A 8 -3.67 21.14 -16.87
N TYR A 9 -4.39 20.16 -17.42
CA TYR A 9 -5.01 19.09 -16.64
C TYR A 9 -3.99 18.24 -15.88
N PHE A 10 -2.85 17.90 -16.51
CA PHE A 10 -1.76 17.20 -15.85
C PHE A 10 -1.19 18.00 -14.67
N ASP A 11 -0.95 19.29 -14.87
CA ASP A 11 -0.42 20.18 -13.83
C ASP A 11 -1.41 20.36 -12.66
N GLU A 12 -2.70 20.44 -12.96
CA GLU A 12 -3.78 20.49 -11.96
C GLU A 12 -3.81 19.20 -11.12
N LEU A 13 -3.84 18.03 -11.77
CA LEU A 13 -3.85 16.74 -11.07
C LEU A 13 -2.61 16.54 -10.20
N ARG A 14 -1.44 16.96 -10.68
CA ARG A 14 -0.18 16.86 -9.94
C ARG A 14 -0.17 17.71 -8.67
N SER A 15 -0.92 18.80 -8.66
CA SER A 15 -0.87 19.80 -7.58
C SER A 15 -2.08 19.74 -6.65
N SER A 16 -3.10 18.94 -6.99
CA SER A 16 -4.35 18.85 -6.24
C SER A 16 -4.31 17.73 -5.18
N PRO A 17 -4.16 18.02 -3.88
CA PRO A 17 -4.14 16.98 -2.85
C PRO A 17 -5.43 16.14 -2.84
N ASN A 18 -6.56 16.75 -3.19
CA ASN A 18 -7.87 16.07 -3.28
C ASN A 18 -7.89 14.98 -4.37
N SER A 19 -7.19 15.17 -5.48
CA SER A 19 -7.08 14.15 -6.53
C SER A 19 -6.39 12.90 -5.99
N TRP A 20 -5.25 13.06 -5.30
CA TRP A 20 -4.48 11.96 -4.72
C TRP A 20 -5.24 11.27 -3.58
N PHE A 21 -5.88 12.06 -2.70
CA PHE A 21 -6.71 11.57 -1.61
C PHE A 21 -7.94 10.78 -2.10
N SER A 22 -8.62 11.27 -3.13
CA SER A 22 -9.77 10.55 -3.69
C SER A 22 -9.35 9.22 -4.32
N TRP A 23 -8.20 9.20 -5.00
CA TRP A 23 -7.64 7.98 -5.58
C TRP A 23 -7.16 6.99 -4.52
N SER A 24 -6.57 7.44 -3.42
CA SER A 24 -6.20 6.55 -2.31
C SER A 24 -7.42 5.83 -1.75
N ALA A 25 -8.52 6.55 -1.51
CA ALA A 25 -9.77 5.98 -1.03
C ALA A 25 -10.36 4.94 -1.99
N ARG A 26 -10.28 5.16 -3.31
CA ARG A 26 -10.75 4.21 -4.33
C ARG A 26 -9.93 2.91 -4.30
N LEU A 27 -8.60 3.02 -4.22
CA LEU A 27 -7.72 1.84 -4.14
C LEU A 27 -7.93 1.08 -2.84
N LYS A 28 -8.09 1.79 -1.72
CA LYS A 28 -8.40 1.18 -0.43
C LYS A 28 -9.73 0.42 -0.48
N ARG A 29 -10.76 1.01 -1.09
CA ARG A 29 -12.07 0.34 -1.29
C ARG A 29 -11.94 -0.93 -2.15
N ALA A 30 -11.17 -0.88 -3.24
CA ALA A 30 -10.91 -2.05 -4.06
C ALA A 30 -10.18 -3.15 -3.28
N ALA A 31 -9.20 -2.78 -2.46
CA ALA A 31 -8.51 -3.71 -1.56
C ALA A 31 -9.48 -4.32 -0.53
N ASP A 32 -10.36 -3.53 0.08
CA ASP A 32 -11.32 -4.05 1.06
C ASP A 32 -12.30 -5.06 0.43
N ILE A 33 -12.71 -4.85 -0.82
CA ILE A 33 -13.53 -5.82 -1.56
C ILE A 33 -12.77 -7.15 -1.75
N LEU A 34 -11.50 -7.09 -2.16
CA LEU A 34 -10.67 -8.30 -2.26
C LEU A 34 -10.53 -9.02 -0.91
N TRP A 35 -10.36 -8.26 0.18
CA TRP A 35 -10.23 -8.84 1.51
C TRP A 35 -11.46 -9.66 1.91
N ILE A 36 -12.67 -9.22 1.58
CA ILE A 36 -13.91 -9.98 1.85
C ILE A 36 -13.85 -11.36 1.18
N SER A 37 -13.31 -11.44 -0.04
CA SER A 37 -13.13 -12.71 -0.76
C SER A 37 -12.00 -13.57 -0.19
N ILE A 38 -10.90 -12.95 0.26
CA ILE A 38 -9.71 -13.62 0.79
C ILE A 38 -9.92 -14.18 2.20
N CYS A 39 -10.52 -13.39 3.10
CA CYS A 39 -10.56 -13.66 4.53
C CYS A 39 -11.12 -15.05 4.88
N PRO A 40 -12.22 -15.55 4.27
CA PRO A 40 -12.74 -16.89 4.54
C PRO A 40 -11.79 -18.03 4.13
N SER A 41 -10.85 -17.76 3.24
CA SER A 41 -9.87 -18.74 2.77
C SER A 41 -8.69 -18.90 3.73
N LEU A 42 -8.40 -17.90 4.57
CA LEU A 42 -7.24 -17.92 5.45
C LEU A 42 -7.28 -19.03 6.50
N SER A 43 -8.47 -19.43 6.95
CA SER A 43 -8.65 -20.53 7.90
C SER A 43 -8.55 -21.92 7.27
N LYS A 44 -8.57 -22.01 5.94
CA LYS A 44 -8.59 -23.27 5.18
C LYS A 44 -7.22 -23.71 4.68
N ILE A 45 -6.18 -22.90 4.90
CA ILE A 45 -4.83 -23.16 4.40
C ILE A 45 -4.22 -24.32 5.19
N PRO A 46 -3.93 -25.47 4.55
CA PRO A 46 -3.24 -26.56 5.23
C PRO A 46 -1.83 -26.11 5.61
N GLN A 47 -1.43 -26.28 6.87
CA GLN A 47 -0.10 -25.85 7.35
C GLN A 47 1.09 -26.57 6.69
N LYS A 48 0.84 -27.65 5.92
CA LYS A 48 1.89 -28.56 5.43
C LYS A 48 2.03 -28.64 3.91
N ASP A 49 1.09 -28.10 3.14
CA ASP A 49 1.13 -28.18 1.67
C ASP A 49 1.55 -26.84 1.06
N LEU A 50 2.76 -26.80 0.52
CA LEU A 50 3.30 -25.66 -0.24
C LEU A 50 2.62 -25.48 -1.61
N ILE A 51 1.91 -26.51 -2.07
CA ILE A 51 1.19 -26.53 -3.35
C ILE A 51 -0.31 -26.42 -3.04
N ILE A 52 -0.84 -25.22 -3.19
CA ILE A 52 -2.26 -24.94 -3.09
C ILE A 52 -2.94 -25.55 -4.33
N LYS A 53 -3.46 -26.77 -4.21
CA LYS A 53 -4.14 -27.49 -5.32
C LYS A 53 -5.57 -26.97 -5.57
N ASP A 54 -6.20 -26.45 -4.53
CA ASP A 54 -7.52 -25.82 -4.64
C ASP A 54 -7.32 -24.31 -4.72
N PHE A 55 -7.86 -23.67 -5.77
CA PHE A 55 -7.86 -22.21 -5.94
C PHE A 55 -8.71 -21.55 -4.85
N TYR A 56 -8.12 -21.41 -3.66
CA TYR A 56 -8.62 -20.52 -2.64
C TYR A 56 -8.36 -19.08 -3.11
N ASN A 57 -9.26 -18.16 -2.77
CA ASN A 57 -9.08 -16.72 -3.06
C ASN A 57 -7.79 -16.12 -2.44
N ILE A 58 -7.02 -16.90 -1.67
CA ILE A 58 -5.71 -16.51 -1.12
C ILE A 58 -4.72 -16.08 -2.20
N GLU A 59 -4.84 -16.57 -3.43
CA GLU A 59 -4.02 -16.12 -4.56
C GLU A 59 -4.21 -14.63 -4.89
N LEU A 60 -5.31 -14.02 -4.43
CA LEU A 60 -5.58 -12.59 -4.56
C LEU A 60 -4.86 -11.75 -3.48
N MET A 61 -4.25 -12.39 -2.47
CA MET A 61 -3.53 -11.71 -1.39
C MET A 61 -2.43 -10.75 -1.88
N PRO A 62 -1.56 -11.11 -2.84
CA PRO A 62 -0.55 -10.19 -3.35
C PRO A 62 -1.17 -8.93 -3.98
N ILE A 63 -2.30 -9.09 -4.68
CA ILE A 63 -3.04 -7.99 -5.32
C ILE A 63 -3.67 -7.10 -4.24
N TYR A 64 -4.31 -7.70 -3.23
CA TYR A 64 -4.83 -6.98 -2.06
C TYR A 64 -3.76 -6.12 -1.39
N LEU A 65 -2.58 -6.69 -1.13
CA LEU A 65 -1.47 -6.00 -0.47
C LEU A 65 -0.90 -4.88 -1.36
N MET A 66 -0.81 -5.08 -2.66
CA MET A 66 -0.38 -4.04 -3.60
C MET A 66 -1.37 -2.88 -3.65
N LEU A 67 -2.67 -3.15 -3.78
CA LEU A 67 -3.69 -2.09 -3.78
C LEU A 67 -3.72 -1.34 -2.45
N THR A 68 -3.53 -2.05 -1.33
CA THR A 68 -3.39 -1.44 -0.01
C THR A 68 -2.16 -0.54 0.04
N GLY A 69 -0.99 -1.02 -0.38
CA GLY A 69 0.25 -0.22 -0.39
C GLY A 69 0.14 1.02 -1.28
N LEU A 70 -0.43 0.88 -2.49
CA LEU A 70 -0.69 2.03 -3.37
C LEU A 70 -1.65 3.03 -2.72
N SER A 71 -2.67 2.56 -1.99
CA SER A 71 -3.56 3.47 -1.27
C SER A 71 -2.82 4.29 -0.21
N PHE A 72 -1.90 3.68 0.55
CA PHE A 72 -1.04 4.42 1.48
C PHE A 72 -0.12 5.40 0.76
N GLU A 73 0.52 4.97 -0.33
CA GLU A 73 1.41 5.82 -1.12
C GLU A 73 0.70 7.09 -1.60
N LEU A 74 -0.49 6.95 -2.20
CA LEU A 74 -1.27 8.10 -2.68
C LEU A 74 -1.77 8.98 -1.53
N LEU A 75 -2.18 8.40 -0.41
CA LEU A 75 -2.62 9.16 0.76
C LEU A 75 -1.48 10.00 1.36
N ILE A 76 -0.28 9.44 1.45
CA ILE A 76 0.90 10.12 1.97
C ILE A 76 1.39 11.20 0.98
N LYS A 77 1.31 10.96 -0.32
CA LYS A 77 1.55 11.99 -1.34
C LYS A 77 0.53 13.14 -1.24
N ALA A 78 -0.74 12.84 -0.98
CA ALA A 78 -1.74 13.88 -0.72
C ALA A 78 -1.36 14.75 0.50
N MET A 79 -0.90 14.13 1.60
CA MET A 79 -0.40 14.85 2.78
C MET A 79 0.79 15.76 2.45
N ASP A 80 1.75 15.27 1.68
CA ASP A 80 2.94 16.04 1.27
C ASP A 80 2.56 17.30 0.49
N ILE A 81 1.73 17.14 -0.56
CA ILE A 81 1.23 18.26 -1.38
C ILE A 81 0.53 19.30 -0.51
N GLN A 82 -0.37 18.83 0.37
CA GLN A 82 -1.17 19.69 1.22
C GLN A 82 -0.31 20.50 2.19
N ARG A 83 0.69 19.87 2.84
CA ARG A 83 1.55 20.52 3.83
C ARG A 83 2.57 21.46 3.21
N ASN A 84 3.18 21.06 2.10
CA ASN A 84 4.24 21.82 1.46
C ASN A 84 3.72 22.85 0.45
N LYS A 85 2.39 22.96 0.25
CA LYS A 85 1.72 23.84 -0.74
C LYS A 85 2.40 23.82 -2.12
N SER A 86 3.00 22.69 -2.47
CA SER A 86 3.89 22.58 -3.62
C SER A 86 3.46 21.41 -4.50
N LYS A 87 3.87 21.46 -5.77
CA LYS A 87 3.70 20.32 -6.69
C LYS A 87 4.42 19.12 -6.07
N VAL A 88 3.87 17.91 -6.21
CA VAL A 88 4.59 16.67 -5.85
C VAL A 88 6.00 16.75 -6.40
N LYS A 89 7.03 16.60 -5.57
CA LYS A 89 8.42 16.63 -6.07
C LYS A 89 8.57 15.54 -7.12
N LYS A 90 9.34 15.80 -8.19
CA LYS A 90 9.53 14.81 -9.28
C LYS A 90 10.07 13.48 -8.76
N GLU A 91 10.87 13.54 -7.69
CA GLU A 91 11.39 12.39 -6.95
C GLU A 91 10.30 11.61 -6.21
N LEU A 92 9.29 12.30 -5.64
CA LEU A 92 8.13 11.67 -5.01
C LEU A 92 7.25 10.91 -6.02
N LEU A 93 7.14 11.39 -7.27
CA LEU A 93 6.39 10.66 -8.30
C LEU A 93 7.05 9.34 -8.70
N ASN A 94 8.39 9.27 -8.60
CA ASN A 94 9.18 8.13 -9.05
C ASN A 94 9.66 7.22 -7.91
N THR A 95 9.36 7.57 -6.66
CA THR A 95 9.74 6.78 -5.50
C THR A 95 8.50 6.14 -4.85
N HIS A 96 8.70 4.89 -4.42
CA HIS A 96 7.77 4.15 -3.59
C HIS A 96 8.04 4.35 -2.09
N GLY A 97 8.93 5.28 -1.71
CA GLY A 97 9.44 5.49 -0.34
C GLY A 97 8.41 6.04 0.65
N VAL A 98 7.29 5.32 0.80
CA VAL A 98 6.12 5.67 1.60
C VAL A 98 6.51 5.94 3.05
N THR A 99 7.44 5.13 3.57
CA THR A 99 7.88 5.17 4.98
C THR A 99 8.74 6.38 5.31
N SER A 100 9.66 6.78 4.43
CA SER A 100 10.52 7.95 4.68
C SER A 100 9.71 9.24 4.68
N ILE A 101 8.82 9.39 3.70
CA ILE A 101 7.99 10.58 3.54
C ILE A 101 7.06 10.79 4.74
N VAL A 102 6.31 9.76 5.14
CA VAL A 102 5.34 9.92 6.24
C VAL A 102 6.02 10.23 7.57
N SER A 103 7.25 9.76 7.77
CA SER A 103 8.00 10.01 9.00
C SER A 103 8.45 11.47 9.18
N GLU A 104 8.46 12.26 8.10
CA GLU A 104 8.66 13.71 8.17
C GLU A 104 7.42 14.45 8.71
N PHE A 105 6.24 13.84 8.60
CA PHE A 105 4.97 14.48 8.93
C PHE A 105 4.39 14.05 10.27
N ILE A 106 4.61 12.79 10.64
CA ILE A 106 4.15 12.19 11.89
C ILE A 106 5.16 11.16 12.43
N PRO A 107 5.24 10.99 13.75
CA PRO A 107 5.95 9.86 14.31
C PRO A 107 5.22 8.55 13.95
N LEU A 108 6.00 7.57 13.49
CA LEU A 108 5.54 6.20 13.32
C LEU A 108 6.08 5.31 14.43
N SER A 109 5.26 4.39 14.93
CA SER A 109 5.76 3.28 15.73
C SER A 109 6.63 2.34 14.89
N ILE A 110 7.41 1.49 15.55
CA ILE A 110 8.23 0.47 14.87
C ILE A 110 7.32 -0.45 14.04
N GLU A 111 6.16 -0.82 14.58
CA GLU A 111 5.19 -1.68 13.91
C GLU A 111 4.52 -1.01 12.71
N GLU A 112 4.18 0.28 12.82
CA GLU A 112 3.63 1.05 11.69
C GLU A 112 4.66 1.15 10.55
N ARG A 113 5.93 1.39 10.91
CA ARG A 113 7.05 1.44 9.95
C ARG A 113 7.26 0.10 9.24
N GLU A 114 7.31 -1.00 10.00
CA GLU A 114 7.41 -2.35 9.46
C GLU A 114 6.23 -2.74 8.56
N LEU A 115 5.01 -2.33 8.93
CA LEU A 115 3.84 -2.54 8.09
C LEU A 115 3.95 -1.82 6.74
N LEU A 116 4.32 -0.55 6.74
CA LEU A 116 4.49 0.23 5.50
C LEU A 116 5.60 -0.34 4.62
N ASN A 117 6.74 -0.73 5.19
CA ASN A 117 7.83 -1.35 4.44
C ASN A 117 7.38 -2.65 3.75
N ARG A 118 6.61 -3.50 4.44
CA ARG A 118 6.08 -4.74 3.84
C ARG A 118 5.07 -4.44 2.73
N LEU A 119 4.24 -3.41 2.87
CA LEU A 119 3.30 -3.00 1.83
C LEU A 119 4.04 -2.43 0.61
N GLU A 120 5.09 -1.64 0.82
CA GLU A 120 5.94 -1.08 -0.23
C GLU A 120 6.54 -2.17 -1.12
N LEU A 121 7.00 -3.29 -0.54
CA LEU A 121 7.49 -4.44 -1.31
C LEU A 121 6.45 -4.97 -2.32
N HIS A 122 5.17 -4.97 -1.94
CA HIS A 122 4.09 -5.43 -2.82
C HIS A 122 3.77 -4.41 -3.91
N VAL A 123 3.93 -3.12 -3.61
CA VAL A 123 3.86 -2.04 -4.62
C VAL A 123 5.01 -2.13 -5.61
N VAL A 124 6.21 -2.47 -5.18
CA VAL A 124 7.41 -2.53 -6.04
C VAL A 124 7.42 -3.78 -6.92
N TRP A 125 7.00 -4.94 -6.41
CA TRP A 125 7.03 -6.17 -7.20
C TRP A 125 6.04 -7.24 -6.72
N GLY A 126 5.88 -7.40 -5.39
CA GLY A 126 5.22 -8.56 -4.80
C GLY A 126 3.78 -8.79 -5.23
N GLY A 127 3.06 -7.75 -5.66
CA GLY A 127 1.71 -7.88 -6.22
C GLY A 127 1.62 -8.11 -7.72
N ARG A 128 2.74 -8.05 -8.46
CA ARG A 128 2.77 -8.13 -9.93
C ARG A 128 3.50 -9.35 -10.47
N TYR A 129 4.52 -9.81 -9.77
CA TYR A 129 5.41 -10.86 -10.24
C TYR A 129 5.64 -11.90 -9.13
N PRO A 130 5.73 -13.20 -9.48
CA PRO A 130 5.96 -14.25 -8.49
C PRO A 130 7.36 -14.20 -7.86
N ILE A 131 8.31 -13.53 -8.54
CA ILE A 131 9.68 -13.36 -8.07
C ILE A 131 10.15 -11.91 -8.24
N PRO A 132 10.98 -11.39 -7.31
CA PRO A 132 11.63 -10.10 -7.47
C PRO A 132 12.76 -10.17 -8.50
N LYS A 133 13.23 -9.00 -8.93
CA LYS A 133 14.43 -8.88 -9.78
C LYS A 133 15.72 -9.37 -9.11
N LYS A 134 15.77 -9.39 -7.78
CA LYS A 134 16.95 -9.70 -6.96
C LYS A 134 16.54 -10.65 -5.84
N LYS A 135 17.31 -11.72 -5.63
CA LYS A 135 17.00 -12.78 -4.64
C LYS A 135 16.93 -12.23 -3.21
N GLU A 136 17.70 -11.20 -2.90
CA GLU A 136 17.73 -10.56 -1.58
C GLU A 136 16.38 -9.94 -1.22
N ASN A 137 15.63 -9.46 -2.23
CA ASN A 137 14.28 -8.92 -2.04
C ASN A 137 13.22 -10.01 -1.83
N PHE A 138 13.57 -11.28 -2.01
CA PHE A 138 12.67 -12.41 -1.77
C PHE A 138 12.68 -12.84 -0.29
N ILE A 139 13.75 -12.53 0.44
CA ILE A 139 13.92 -12.86 1.85
C ILE A 139 13.34 -11.69 2.65
N PRO A 140 12.20 -11.84 3.34
CA PRO A 140 11.65 -10.71 4.08
C PRO A 140 12.55 -10.40 5.28
N VAL A 141 12.81 -9.10 5.49
CA VAL A 141 13.85 -8.57 6.40
C VAL A 141 13.69 -9.09 7.84
N GLU A 142 12.47 -9.40 8.28
CA GLU A 142 12.21 -10.11 9.53
C GLU A 142 11.15 -11.23 9.39
N VAL A 143 11.49 -12.36 8.74
CA VAL A 143 10.79 -13.63 9.00
C VAL A 143 11.54 -14.45 10.05
N ARG A 144 11.60 -13.94 11.27
CA ARG A 144 11.94 -14.75 12.44
C ARG A 144 11.18 -14.24 13.66
N LYS A 145 9.86 -14.46 13.73
CA LYS A 145 9.08 -14.63 14.99
C LYS A 145 7.54 -14.66 14.87
N LYS A 146 6.89 -14.21 13.77
CA LYS A 146 5.43 -13.90 13.79
C LYS A 146 4.47 -14.77 12.95
N GLY A 147 4.91 -15.85 12.32
CA GLY A 147 3.99 -16.86 11.74
C GLY A 147 3.02 -16.34 10.67
N GLY A 148 3.47 -15.42 9.79
CA GLY A 148 2.67 -14.94 8.66
C GLY A 148 2.42 -16.02 7.60
N VAL A 149 1.32 -15.89 6.86
CA VAL A 149 0.82 -16.90 5.89
C VAL A 149 1.38 -16.66 4.47
N PHE A 150 1.66 -15.40 4.13
CA PHE A 150 2.23 -14.93 2.86
C PHE A 150 3.31 -13.91 3.24
N PRO A 151 4.53 -13.86 2.66
CA PRO A 151 5.77 -13.42 3.33
C PRO A 151 5.56 -12.30 4.36
N GLY A 152 5.29 -12.71 5.61
CA GLY A 152 5.12 -11.83 6.76
C GLY A 152 3.73 -11.21 7.03
N PHE A 153 2.67 -11.42 6.24
CA PHE A 153 1.32 -10.88 6.48
C PHE A 153 0.35 -11.86 7.17
N SER A 154 -0.46 -11.32 8.07
CA SER A 154 -1.44 -12.04 8.90
C SER A 154 -2.78 -11.29 9.00
N VAL A 155 -3.82 -11.96 9.51
CA VAL A 155 -5.11 -11.30 9.82
C VAL A 155 -4.94 -10.11 10.77
N LYS A 156 -3.97 -10.18 11.71
CA LYS A 156 -3.69 -9.07 12.63
C LYS A 156 -3.21 -7.81 11.89
N ASP A 157 -2.58 -7.97 10.73
CA ASP A 157 -2.17 -6.84 9.90
C ASP A 157 -3.35 -6.11 9.30
N LYS A 158 -4.50 -6.77 9.04
CA LYS A 158 -5.71 -6.07 8.58
C LYS A 158 -6.13 -4.98 9.55
N ASN A 159 -6.16 -5.28 10.84
CA ASN A 159 -6.52 -4.30 11.86
C ASN A 159 -5.47 -3.18 11.98
N ALA A 160 -4.19 -3.50 11.83
CA ALA A 160 -3.13 -2.50 11.83
C ALA A 160 -3.23 -1.57 10.60
N ILE A 161 -3.54 -2.13 9.42
CA ILE A 161 -3.83 -1.41 8.18
C ILE A 161 -4.98 -0.44 8.40
N GLU A 162 -6.13 -0.90 8.92
CA GLU A 162 -7.28 -0.02 9.13
C GLU A 162 -6.98 1.12 10.10
N LYS A 163 -6.31 0.82 11.21
CA LYS A 163 -5.95 1.82 12.22
C LYS A 163 -5.01 2.88 11.64
N LEU A 164 -3.93 2.45 10.99
CA LEU A 164 -2.96 3.37 10.41
C LEU A 164 -3.54 4.16 9.24
N TYR A 165 -4.31 3.51 8.36
CA TYR A 165 -4.97 4.19 7.24
C TYR A 165 -5.94 5.26 7.74
N THR A 166 -6.78 4.93 8.72
CA THR A 166 -7.73 5.89 9.33
C THR A 166 -7.00 7.05 10.01
N LYS A 167 -5.91 6.76 10.74
CA LYS A 167 -5.04 7.77 11.36
C LYS A 167 -4.54 8.77 10.31
N LEU A 168 -4.01 8.29 9.18
CA LEU A 168 -3.50 9.15 8.10
C LEU A 168 -4.63 9.87 7.34
N TYR A 169 -5.73 9.16 7.07
CA TYR A 169 -6.89 9.68 6.33
C TYR A 169 -7.49 10.91 7.03
N ASN A 170 -7.64 10.81 8.36
CA ASN A 170 -8.16 11.91 9.17
C ASN A 170 -7.21 13.12 9.25
N LEU A 171 -5.92 12.95 8.97
CA LEU A 171 -4.99 14.08 8.91
C LEU A 171 -5.12 14.87 7.61
N VAL A 172 -5.51 14.22 6.51
CA VAL A 172 -5.76 14.87 5.22
C VAL A 172 -7.16 15.49 5.16
N GLY A 173 -8.18 14.74 5.58
CA GLY A 173 -9.59 15.10 5.41
C GLY A 173 -10.18 16.09 6.42
N LYS A 174 -9.41 16.61 7.38
CA LYS A 174 -9.88 17.54 8.43
C LYS A 174 -9.72 19.03 8.09
N GLN A 175 -9.69 19.41 6.81
CA GLN A 175 -9.58 20.81 6.38
C GLN A 175 -10.76 21.20 5.48
#